data_AF-B8BZI4-F1
#
_entry.id   AF-B8BZI4-F1
#
_cell.length_a   1.000
_cell.length_b   1.000
_cell.length_c   1.000
_cell.angle_alpha   90.00
_cell.angle_beta   90.00
_cell.angle_gamma   90.00
#
_symmetry.space_group_name_H-M   'P 1'
#
loop_
_entity.id
_entity.type
_entity.pdbx_description
1 polymer ?
#
loop_
_entity_poly.entity_id
_entity_poly.type
_entity_poly.pdbx_seq_one_letter_code
_entity_poly.pdbx_strand_id
1 'polypeptide(L)'
;QTGPQTSMEHIQAFSAAITWNEPFIRCLIAFHVLFIVAAIVLIRKGDIYFRMGFMVVIGVIVRLAERLNQYGNNHWREFSTQNYFDRSGIFMGIMICAPLLVICFVLLVTLIREASNLLVDVKRMKM
;
A
#
# COMPACT_ATOMS: atom_id res chain seq x y z
N GLN A 1 4.34 -27.00 -21.05
CA GLN A 1 4.48 -26.43 -19.70
C GLN A 1 3.08 -26.09 -19.23
N THR A 2 2.52 -26.84 -18.29
CA THR A 2 1.21 -26.54 -17.70
C THR A 2 1.38 -25.33 -16.80
N GLY A 3 0.78 -24.20 -17.17
CA GLY A 3 0.78 -23.01 -16.32
C GLY A 3 0.09 -23.28 -14.98
N PRO A 4 0.35 -22.44 -13.96
CA PRO A 4 -0.29 -22.55 -12.64
C PRO A 4 -1.81 -22.63 -12.79
N GLN A 5 -2.43 -23.61 -12.12
CA GLN A 5 -3.87 -23.88 -12.16
C GLN A 5 -4.60 -23.30 -10.95
N THR A 6 -3.87 -22.94 -9.89
CA THR A 6 -4.45 -22.40 -8.64
C THR A 6 -3.88 -21.03 -8.29
N SER A 7 -4.67 -20.19 -7.60
CA SER A 7 -4.24 -18.85 -7.15
C SER A 7 -2.97 -18.86 -6.30
N MET A 8 -2.76 -19.94 -5.52
CA MET A 8 -1.55 -20.08 -4.69
C MET A 8 -0.30 -20.30 -5.56
N GLU A 9 -0.40 -21.09 -6.63
CA GLU A 9 0.70 -21.28 -7.56
C GLU A 9 1.04 -19.97 -8.31
N HIS A 10 0.04 -19.14 -8.62
CA HIS A 10 0.28 -17.80 -9.20
C HIS A 10 1.04 -16.89 -8.23
N ILE A 11 0.68 -16.87 -6.94
CA ILE A 11 1.38 -16.08 -5.91
C ILE A 11 2.81 -16.61 -5.72
N GLN A 12 2.98 -17.92 -5.66
CA GLN A 12 4.29 -18.53 -5.50
C GLN A 12 5.20 -18.25 -6.69
N ALA A 13 4.68 -18.35 -7.91
CA ALA A 13 5.41 -18.02 -9.13
C ALA A 13 5.80 -16.53 -9.17
N PHE A 14 4.90 -15.63 -8.80
CA PHE A 14 5.19 -14.21 -8.70
C PHE A 14 6.29 -13.90 -7.68
N SER A 15 6.18 -14.48 -6.48
CA SER A 15 7.18 -14.32 -5.42
C SER A 15 8.54 -14.88 -5.81
N ALA A 16 8.58 -16.03 -6.47
CA ALA A 16 9.81 -16.66 -6.96
C ALA A 16 10.47 -15.86 -8.10
N ALA A 17 9.69 -15.13 -8.89
CA ALA A 17 10.20 -14.25 -9.93
C ALA A 17 10.84 -12.96 -9.38
N ILE A 18 10.57 -12.59 -8.13
CA ILE A 18 11.13 -11.38 -7.51
C ILE A 18 12.50 -11.65 -6.92
N THR A 19 13.48 -10.83 -7.29
CA THR A 19 14.82 -10.85 -6.68
C THR A 19 14.83 -10.03 -5.39
N TRP A 20 14.38 -10.65 -4.31
CA TRP A 20 14.18 -10.00 -3.00
C TRP A 20 15.42 -9.30 -2.42
N ASN A 21 16.62 -9.73 -2.77
CA ASN A 21 17.87 -9.20 -2.22
C ASN A 21 18.41 -7.97 -2.98
N GLU A 22 17.80 -7.57 -4.11
CA GLU A 22 18.31 -6.42 -4.84
C GLU A 22 17.99 -5.08 -4.13
N PRO A 23 18.79 -4.02 -4.35
CA PRO A 23 18.60 -2.74 -3.66
C PRO A 23 17.20 -2.14 -3.81
N PHE A 24 16.64 -2.16 -5.04
CA PHE A 24 15.32 -1.60 -5.32
C PHE A 24 14.21 -2.23 -4.48
N ILE A 25 14.14 -3.57 -4.43
CA ILE A 25 13.11 -4.29 -3.66
C ILE A 25 13.31 -4.08 -2.15
N ARG A 26 14.56 -3.98 -1.67
CA ARG A 26 14.81 -3.64 -0.26
C ARG A 26 14.35 -2.23 0.10
N CYS A 27 14.57 -1.25 -0.78
CA CYS A 27 14.04 0.10 -0.60
C CYS A 27 12.50 0.10 -0.58
N LEU A 28 11.87 -0.70 -1.44
CA LEU A 28 10.42 -0.86 -1.49
C LEU A 28 9.85 -1.45 -0.18
N ILE A 29 10.51 -2.46 0.38
CA ILE A 29 10.12 -3.04 1.67
C ILE A 29 10.30 -2.02 2.81
N ALA A 30 11.43 -1.30 2.84
CA ALA A 30 11.68 -0.27 3.84
C ALA A 30 10.63 0.85 3.78
N PHE A 31 10.21 1.24 2.57
CA PHE A 31 9.10 2.17 2.35
C PHE A 31 7.81 1.67 3.01
N HIS A 32 7.44 0.40 2.85
CA HIS A 32 6.25 -0.17 3.51
C HIS A 32 6.37 -0.21 5.03
N VAL A 33 7.54 -0.57 5.56
CA VAL A 33 7.78 -0.56 7.01
C VAL A 33 7.57 0.86 7.56
N LEU A 34 8.08 1.88 6.88
CA LEU A 34 7.88 3.28 7.28
C LEU A 34 6.40 3.66 7.27
N PHE A 35 5.64 3.28 6.23
CA PHE A 35 4.21 3.57 6.14
C PHE A 35 3.39 2.86 7.22
N ILE A 36 3.72 1.59 7.52
CA ILE A 36 3.08 0.83 8.59
C ILE A 36 3.36 1.48 9.95
N VAL A 37 4.62 1.82 10.23
CA VAL A 37 5.00 2.48 11.49
C VAL A 37 4.28 3.83 11.62
N ALA A 38 4.28 4.64 10.56
CA ALA A 38 3.56 5.92 10.54
C ALA A 38 2.06 5.73 10.80
N ALA A 39 1.41 4.76 10.15
CA ALA A 39 0.00 4.45 10.37
C ALA A 39 -0.28 4.04 11.83
N ILE A 40 0.56 3.19 12.42
CA ILE A 40 0.41 2.78 13.82
C ILE A 40 0.55 3.99 14.75
N VAL A 41 1.55 4.85 14.53
CA VAL A 41 1.74 6.06 15.33
C VAL A 41 0.53 6.98 15.23
N LEU A 42 0.02 7.20 14.01
CA LEU A 42 -1.16 8.02 13.76
C LEU A 42 -2.43 7.45 14.39
N ILE A 43 -2.64 6.13 14.35
CA ILE A 43 -3.78 5.47 14.99
C ILE A 43 -3.73 5.63 16.51
N ARG A 44 -2.54 5.50 17.12
CA ARG A 44 -2.41 5.51 18.59
C ARG A 44 -2.38 6.90 19.21
N LYS A 45 -1.83 7.89 18.50
CA LYS A 45 -1.51 9.22 19.06
C LYS A 45 -1.84 10.38 18.13
N GLY A 46 -2.25 10.12 16.89
CA GLY A 46 -2.42 11.14 15.87
C GLY A 46 -3.78 11.81 15.90
N ASP A 47 -3.80 13.10 15.53
CA ASP A 47 -5.02 13.84 15.25
C ASP A 47 -5.78 13.23 14.06
N ILE A 48 -7.10 13.37 14.02
CA ILE A 48 -7.95 12.98 12.88
C ILE A 48 -7.49 13.67 11.59
N TYR A 49 -7.10 14.94 11.62
CA TYR A 49 -6.66 15.68 10.44
C TYR A 49 -5.37 15.09 9.85
N PHE A 50 -4.42 14.67 10.69
CA PHE A 50 -3.19 14.01 10.22
C PHE A 50 -3.47 12.63 9.63
N ARG A 51 -4.40 11.87 10.20
CA ARG A 51 -4.84 10.58 9.63
C ARG A 51 -5.48 10.75 8.26
N MET A 52 -6.37 11.74 8.11
CA MET A 52 -6.98 12.08 6.82
C MET A 52 -5.93 12.53 5.80
N GLY A 53 -5.00 13.40 6.20
CA GLY A 53 -3.90 13.83 5.34
C GLY A 53 -3.04 12.66 4.87
N PHE A 54 -2.73 11.71 5.77
CA PHE A 54 -1.97 10.52 5.43
C PHE A 54 -2.72 9.59 4.44
N MET A 55 -4.04 9.45 4.59
CA MET A 55 -4.87 8.74 3.60
C MET A 55 -4.85 9.42 2.23
N VAL A 56 -4.85 10.76 2.18
CA VAL A 56 -4.71 11.51 0.92
C VAL A 56 -3.35 11.26 0.29
N VAL A 57 -2.27 11.27 1.08
CA VAL A 57 -0.91 10.94 0.59
C VAL A 57 -0.88 9.53 -0.01
N ILE A 58 -1.47 8.54 0.67
CA ILE A 58 -1.61 7.18 0.13
C ILE A 58 -2.38 7.20 -1.20
N GLY A 59 -3.51 7.90 -1.27
CA GLY A 59 -4.32 8.01 -2.49
C GLY A 59 -3.55 8.62 -3.66
N VAL A 60 -2.73 9.64 -3.41
CA VAL A 60 -1.85 10.25 -4.42
C VAL A 60 -0.81 9.25 -4.90
N ILE A 61 -0.16 8.49 -4.00
CA ILE A 61 0.82 7.47 -4.39
C ILE A 61 0.17 6.38 -5.25
N VAL A 62 -0.99 5.88 -4.84
CA VAL A 62 -1.76 4.88 -5.61
C VAL A 62 -2.14 5.44 -6.98
N ARG A 63 -2.55 6.72 -7.08
CA ARG A 63 -2.88 7.35 -8.36
C ARG A 63 -1.67 7.50 -9.27
N LEU A 64 -0.49 7.73 -8.71
CA LEU A 64 0.77 7.85 -9.42
C LEU A 64 1.40 6.49 -9.76
N ALA A 65 0.95 5.39 -9.15
CA ALA A 65 1.53 4.06 -9.35
C ALA A 65 1.56 3.64 -10.83
N GLU A 66 0.54 3.98 -11.62
CA GLU A 66 0.50 3.70 -13.07
C GLU A 66 1.59 4.47 -13.83
N ARG A 67 1.80 5.75 -13.50
CA ARG A 67 2.85 6.56 -14.12
C ARG A 67 4.24 6.08 -13.71
N LEU A 68 4.41 5.75 -12.43
CA LEU A 68 5.64 5.15 -11.91
C LEU A 68 5.92 3.79 -12.57
N ASN A 69 4.88 2.99 -12.82
CA ASN A 69 5.00 1.73 -13.55
C ASN A 69 5.55 1.95 -14.96
N GLN A 70 4.97 2.89 -15.72
CA GLN A 70 5.42 3.20 -17.08
C GLN A 70 6.86 3.75 -17.07
N TYR A 71 7.17 4.62 -16.11
CA TYR A 71 8.52 5.15 -15.95
C TYR A 71 9.53 4.05 -15.64
N GLY A 72 9.20 3.17 -14.69
CA GLY A 72 10.01 2.02 -14.31
C GLY A 72 10.21 1.07 -15.49
N ASN A 73 9.17 0.80 -16.29
CA ASN A 73 9.28 -0.02 -17.50
C ASN A 73 10.27 0.54 -18.53
N ASN A 74 10.45 1.86 -18.59
CA ASN A 74 11.37 2.50 -19.53
C ASN A 74 12.81 2.61 -18.99
N HIS A 75 12.98 2.67 -17.66
CA HIS A 75 14.27 2.96 -17.00
C HIS A 75 14.72 1.89 -16.01
N TRP A 76 14.11 0.70 -15.99
CA TRP A 76 14.37 -0.35 -15.00
C TRP A 76 15.87 -0.68 -14.87
N ARG A 77 16.62 -0.65 -15.97
CA ARG A 77 18.07 -0.95 -16.00
C ARG A 77 18.91 -0.04 -15.11
N GLU A 78 18.40 1.14 -14.75
CA GLU A 78 19.11 2.08 -13.88
C GLU A 78 19.11 1.65 -12.41
N PHE A 79 18.14 0.83 -11.99
CA PHE A 79 17.92 0.54 -10.57
C PHE A 79 17.57 -0.91 -10.25
N SER A 80 17.20 -1.73 -11.24
CA SER A 80 16.86 -3.14 -11.06
C SER A 80 17.61 -4.06 -12.04
N THR A 81 17.81 -5.30 -11.62
CA THR A 81 18.49 -6.32 -12.44
C THR A 81 17.59 -6.89 -13.53
N GLN A 82 16.28 -6.76 -13.37
CA GLN A 82 15.26 -7.22 -14.31
C GLN A 82 14.08 -6.25 -14.37
N ASN A 83 13.32 -6.30 -15.46
CA ASN A 83 12.13 -5.48 -15.61
C ASN A 83 10.94 -6.11 -14.88
N TYR A 84 10.53 -5.49 -13.78
CA TYR A 84 9.34 -5.89 -13.03
C TYR A 84 8.04 -5.30 -13.57
N PHE A 85 8.15 -4.24 -14.37
CA PHE A 85 7.02 -3.41 -14.74
C PHE A 85 6.38 -3.93 -16.03
N ASP A 86 5.06 -3.88 -16.07
CA ASP A 86 4.26 -4.48 -17.14
C ASP A 86 3.09 -3.58 -17.53
N ARG A 87 2.52 -3.76 -18.73
CA ARG A 87 1.43 -2.89 -19.21
C ARG A 87 0.17 -2.96 -18.33
N SER A 88 -0.08 -4.10 -17.69
CA SER A 88 -1.19 -4.28 -16.74
C SER A 88 -0.88 -3.71 -15.35
N GLY A 89 0.37 -3.36 -15.06
CA GLY A 89 0.80 -2.80 -13.77
C GLY A 89 0.65 -3.78 -12.60
N ILE A 90 0.74 -5.09 -12.86
CA ILE A 90 0.54 -6.13 -11.85
C ILE A 90 1.53 -5.97 -10.71
N PHE A 91 2.82 -5.76 -11.04
CA PHE A 91 3.85 -5.58 -10.02
C PHE A 91 3.54 -4.38 -9.11
N MET A 92 3.25 -3.21 -9.70
CA MET A 92 2.92 -2.00 -8.91
C MET A 92 1.60 -2.16 -8.15
N GLY A 93 0.62 -2.87 -8.71
CA GLY A 93 -0.63 -3.19 -8.04
C GLY A 93 -0.40 -4.01 -6.77
N ILE A 94 0.40 -5.08 -6.85
CA ILE A 94 0.66 -5.98 -5.72
C ILE A 94 1.65 -5.37 -4.74
N MET A 95 2.74 -4.79 -5.23
CA MET A 95 3.88 -4.38 -4.40
C MET A 95 3.80 -2.93 -3.91
N ILE A 96 2.93 -2.08 -4.45
CA ILE A 96 2.69 -0.71 -3.96
C ILE A 96 1.24 -0.56 -3.52
N CYS A 97 0.28 -0.77 -4.44
CA CYS A 97 -1.10 -0.38 -4.19
C CYS A 97 -1.76 -1.22 -3.10
N ALA A 98 -1.67 -2.54 -3.17
CA ALA A 98 -2.37 -3.43 -2.24
C ALA A 98 -1.99 -3.19 -0.76
N PRO A 99 -0.70 -3.16 -0.37
CA PRO A 99 -0.32 -2.87 1.02
C PRO A 99 -0.77 -1.48 1.48
N LEU A 100 -0.63 -0.45 0.63
CA LEU A 100 -1.03 0.91 0.97
C LEU A 100 -2.55 1.04 1.12
N LEU A 101 -3.33 0.36 0.29
CA LEU A 101 -4.79 0.33 0.39
C LEU A 101 -5.26 -0.41 1.64
N VAL A 102 -4.56 -1.47 2.06
CA VAL A 102 -4.82 -2.14 3.36
C VAL A 102 -4.59 -1.17 4.52
N ILE A 103 -3.49 -0.42 4.51
CA ILE A 103 -3.23 0.63 5.52
C ILE A 103 -4.35 1.66 5.53
N CYS A 104 -4.74 2.15 4.35
CA CYS A 104 -5.82 3.13 4.19
C CYS A 104 -7.16 2.60 4.73
N PHE A 105 -7.47 1.32 4.47
CA PHE A 105 -8.66 0.66 4.96
C PHE A 105 -8.67 0.55 6.49
N VAL A 106 -7.55 0.19 7.11
CA VAL A 106 -7.44 0.13 8.58
C VAL A 106 -7.67 1.52 9.19
N LEU A 107 -7.06 2.57 8.63
CA LEU A 107 -7.27 3.95 9.09
C LEU A 107 -8.73 4.38 8.96
N LEU A 108 -9.39 4.03 7.85
CA LEU A 108 -10.80 4.32 7.63
C LEU A 108 -11.69 3.63 8.68
N VAL A 109 -11.46 2.35 8.98
CA VAL A 109 -12.22 1.62 10.01
C VAL A 109 -12.04 2.25 11.38
N THR A 110 -10.81 2.65 11.74
CA THR A 110 -10.54 3.37 12.99
C THR A 110 -11.31 4.69 13.06
N LEU A 111 -11.29 5.47 11.99
CA LEU A 111 -11.99 6.75 11.92
C LEU A 111 -13.52 6.59 12.06
N ILE A 112 -14.10 5.59 11.39
CA ILE A 112 -15.54 5.31 11.49
C ILE A 112 -15.93 4.92 12.93
N ARG A 113 -15.11 4.11 13.62
CA ARG A 113 -15.37 3.72 15.01
C ARG A 113 -15.35 4.94 15.94
N GLU A 114 -14.36 5.82 15.78
CA GLU A 114 -14.26 7.05 16.58
C GLU A 114 -15.44 7.99 16.33
N ALA A 115 -15.77 8.23 15.06
CA ALA A 115 -16.94 9.04 14.71
C ALA A 115 -18.24 8.48 15.29
N SER A 116 -18.42 7.16 15.26
CA SER A 116 -19.60 6.49 15.83
C SER A 116 -19.71 6.70 17.34
N ASN A 117 -18.59 6.58 18.06
CA ASN A 117 -18.56 6.82 19.51
C ASN A 117 -18.89 8.28 19.85
N LEU A 118 -18.30 9.24 19.12
CA LEU A 118 -18.59 10.66 19.29
C LEU A 118 -20.08 10.99 19.07
N LEU A 119 -20.72 10.38 18.06
CA LEU A 119 -22.15 10.57 17.82
C LEU A 119 -23.01 10.03 18.97
N VAL A 120 -22.62 8.89 19.55
CA VAL A 120 -23.30 8.30 20.72
C VAL A 120 -23.14 9.21 21.94
N ASP A 121 -21.95 9.74 22.19
CA ASP A 121 -21.67 10.62 23.32
C ASP A 121 -22.45 11.94 23.21
N VAL A 122 -22.46 12.56 22.03
CA VAL A 122 -23.27 13.76 21.77
C VAL A 122 -24.76 13.50 21.96
N LYS A 123 -25.25 12.32 21.58
CA LYS A 123 -26.65 11.95 21.81
C LYS A 123 -26.97 11.78 23.30
N ARG A 124 -26.05 11.20 24.09
CA ARG A 124 -26.20 11.05 25.54
C ARG A 124 -26.15 12.37 26.29
N MET A 125 -25.34 13.33 25.86
CA MET A 125 -25.26 14.65 26.49
C MET A 125 -26.48 15.54 26.23
N LYS A 126 -27.23 15.27 25.15
CA LYS A 126 -28.42 16.04 24.75
C LYS A 126 -29.73 15.49 25.33
N MET A 127 -29.72 14.32 25.96
CA MET A 127 -30.84 13.73 26.70
C MET A 127 -30.71 14.07 28.17
#